data_AF-A0A1M6DYH3-F1
#
_entry.id   AF-A0A1M6DYH3-F1
#
_cell.length_a   1.000
_cell.length_b   1.000
_cell.length_c   1.000
_cell.angle_alpha   90.00
_cell.angle_beta   90.00
_cell.angle_gamma   90.00
#
_symmetry.space_group_name_H-M   'P 1'
#
loop_
_entity.id
_entity.type
_entity.pdbx_description
1 polymer ?
#
loop_
_entity_poly.entity_id
_entity_poly.type
_entity_poly.pdbx_seq_one_letter_code
_entity_poly.pdbx_strand_id
1 'polypeptide(L)'
;MSKFNRRDVLAYAGATAVAALFGPAAAFAQVKIPAPKPGQGVVVFYRSGTTAGSGVRFTIQDANGRTVAHLKRGSVDAVPVPAGPNFFKVPEANNTEGTIDVKAGQTLYIRCYLNAATFAGKLQFEEVSEERARKELKF
;
A
#
# COMPACT_ATOMS: atom_id res chain seq x y z
N MET A 1 34.92 19.65 54.26
CA MET A 1 34.59 18.69 53.18
C MET A 1 33.10 18.85 52.94
N SER A 2 32.53 19.11 51.76
CA SER A 2 32.95 19.04 50.37
C SER A 2 32.17 20.11 49.58
N LYS A 3 32.79 20.70 48.53
CA LYS A 3 32.31 21.84 47.75
C LYS A 3 31.44 21.34 46.59
N PHE A 4 30.21 21.87 46.42
CA PHE A 4 29.44 21.66 45.18
C PHE A 4 29.64 22.85 44.24
N ASN A 5 30.38 22.59 43.16
CA ASN A 5 30.69 23.56 42.12
C ASN A 5 29.57 23.65 41.09
N ARG A 6 29.31 24.89 40.67
CA ARG A 6 28.52 25.27 39.50
C ARG A 6 29.33 24.98 38.25
N ARG A 7 29.00 23.92 37.54
CA ARG A 7 29.33 23.64 36.13
C ARG A 7 28.63 22.34 35.77
N ASP A 8 28.26 22.25 34.51
CA ASP A 8 27.61 21.13 33.83
C ASP A 8 26.08 21.15 33.87
N VAL A 9 25.35 21.08 32.76
CA VAL A 9 25.62 21.26 31.33
C VAL A 9 24.20 21.44 30.75
N LEU A 10 24.04 22.33 29.77
CA LEU A 10 22.90 22.39 28.87
C LEU A 10 22.47 20.98 28.38
N ALA A 11 21.18 20.64 28.48
CA ALA A 11 20.59 19.64 27.59
C ALA A 11 19.17 20.07 27.19
N TYR A 12 19.14 20.69 26.01
CA TYR A 12 17.99 20.91 25.16
C TYR A 12 17.45 19.56 24.66
N ALA A 13 16.17 19.57 24.24
CA ALA A 13 15.48 18.57 23.42
C ALA A 13 14.83 17.35 24.10
N GLY A 14 13.52 17.23 23.84
CA GLY A 14 12.74 16.03 24.07
C GLY A 14 11.34 16.23 23.51
N ALA A 15 11.22 16.14 22.18
CA ALA A 15 9.99 16.33 21.41
C ALA A 15 8.83 15.48 21.97
N THR A 16 7.65 16.09 22.05
CA THR A 16 6.38 15.43 22.35
C THR A 16 6.03 14.43 21.25
N ALA A 17 6.15 13.14 21.55
CA ALA A 17 5.69 12.07 20.68
C ALA A 17 4.15 12.08 20.63
N VAL A 18 3.59 12.47 19.48
CA VAL A 18 2.17 12.26 19.19
C VAL A 18 1.98 10.76 18.91
N ALA A 19 1.37 10.07 19.87
CA ALA A 19 0.93 8.69 19.70
C ALA A 19 -0.15 8.62 18.61
N ALA A 20 0.24 8.14 17.42
CA ALA A 20 -0.71 7.81 16.38
C ALA A 20 -1.48 6.55 16.78
N LEU A 21 -2.77 6.74 17.06
CA LEU A 21 -3.77 5.69 17.20
C LEU A 21 -3.95 4.97 15.85
N PHE A 22 -3.32 3.82 15.68
CA PHE A 22 -3.70 2.85 14.65
C PHE A 22 -4.28 1.61 15.35
N GLY A 23 -5.55 1.35 15.06
CA GLY A 23 -6.38 0.32 15.68
C GLY A 23 -5.93 -1.13 15.42
N PRO A 24 -6.63 -2.12 15.99
CA PRO A 24 -6.11 -3.48 16.08
C PRO A 24 -5.99 -4.13 14.70
N ALA A 25 -4.77 -4.55 14.39
CA ALA A 25 -4.45 -5.48 13.31
C ALA A 25 -4.98 -6.88 13.67
N ALA A 26 -6.20 -7.19 13.26
CA ALA A 26 -6.71 -8.55 13.25
C ALA A 26 -7.23 -8.86 11.84
N ALA A 27 -6.66 -9.93 11.26
CA ALA A 27 -6.87 -10.47 9.90
C ALA A 27 -6.01 -9.91 8.73
N PHE A 28 -4.76 -9.52 9.01
CA PHE A 28 -3.61 -9.61 8.08
C PHE A 28 -2.94 -11.00 8.09
N ALA A 29 -3.65 -12.05 8.51
CA ALA A 29 -3.05 -13.23 9.13
C ALA A 29 -2.09 -14.08 8.26
N GLN A 30 -1.84 -13.75 6.99
CA GLN A 30 -0.74 -14.34 6.22
C GLN A 30 0.03 -13.36 5.31
N VAL A 31 -0.36 -12.09 5.21
CA VAL A 31 0.32 -11.11 4.34
C VAL A 31 0.89 -10.00 5.21
N LYS A 32 2.20 -10.11 5.48
CA LYS A 32 2.96 -9.08 6.18
C LYS A 32 3.09 -7.86 5.26
N ILE A 33 2.18 -6.91 5.37
CA ILE A 33 2.36 -5.60 4.72
C ILE A 33 3.49 -4.88 5.46
N PRO A 34 4.62 -4.60 4.80
CA PRO A 34 5.72 -3.90 5.44
C PRO A 34 5.26 -2.50 5.84
N ALA A 35 5.68 -2.04 7.01
CA ALA A 35 5.51 -0.64 7.37
C ALA A 35 6.28 0.23 6.35
N PRO A 36 5.74 1.40 5.94
CA PRO A 36 6.45 2.30 5.05
C PRO A 36 7.77 2.76 5.67
N LYS A 37 8.85 2.75 4.89
CA LYS A 37 10.15 3.32 5.30
C LYS A 37 10.08 4.85 5.28
N PRO A 38 10.99 5.56 5.98
CA PRO A 38 11.09 7.01 5.88
C PRO A 38 11.22 7.48 4.43
N GLY A 39 10.42 8.47 4.03
CA GLY A 39 10.38 8.99 2.65
C GLY A 39 9.66 8.09 1.63
N GLN A 40 9.10 6.96 2.07
CA GLN A 40 8.33 6.04 1.23
C GLN A 40 6.90 5.90 1.73
N GLY A 41 6.01 5.52 0.82
CA GLY A 41 4.72 4.94 1.14
C GLY A 41 4.66 3.48 0.71
N VAL A 42 3.51 2.86 0.91
CA VAL A 42 3.24 1.49 0.46
C VAL A 42 1.92 1.48 -0.31
N VAL A 43 1.96 0.96 -1.53
CA VAL A 43 0.76 0.68 -2.31
C VAL A 43 0.46 -0.81 -2.20
N VAL A 44 -0.70 -1.12 -1.67
CA VAL A 44 -1.19 -2.48 -1.47
C VAL A 44 -2.12 -2.80 -2.62
N PHE A 45 -1.59 -3.47 -3.63
CA PHE A 45 -2.41 -3.95 -4.73
C PHE A 45 -3.06 -5.25 -4.36
N TYR A 46 -4.36 -5.38 -4.60
CA TYR A 46 -5.05 -6.61 -4.30
C TYR A 46 -6.16 -6.91 -5.30
N ARG A 47 -6.51 -8.18 -5.39
CA ARG A 47 -7.64 -8.65 -6.18
C ARG A 47 -8.60 -9.42 -5.29
N SER A 48 -9.88 -9.07 -5.35
CA SER A 48 -10.92 -9.78 -4.60
C SER A 48 -10.95 -11.28 -4.91
N GLY A 49 -11.39 -12.07 -3.94
CA GLY A 49 -11.58 -13.51 -4.08
C GLY A 49 -12.83 -13.91 -4.87
N THR A 50 -13.45 -13.03 -5.66
CA THR A 50 -14.67 -13.37 -6.40
C THR A 50 -14.39 -14.40 -7.51
N THR A 51 -15.41 -15.16 -7.94
CA THR A 51 -15.27 -16.15 -9.03
C THR A 51 -15.25 -15.53 -10.42
N ALA A 52 -15.65 -14.27 -10.54
CA ALA A 52 -15.62 -13.52 -11.79
C ALA A 52 -14.18 -13.41 -12.34
N GLY A 53 -13.99 -13.87 -13.57
CA GLY A 53 -12.69 -13.87 -14.24
C GLY A 53 -11.65 -14.76 -13.58
N SER A 54 -12.01 -15.91 -12.99
CA SER A 54 -11.11 -16.80 -12.24
C SER A 54 -9.77 -17.13 -12.92
N GLY A 55 -9.71 -17.12 -14.26
CA GLY A 55 -8.49 -17.32 -15.05
C GLY A 55 -7.62 -16.07 -15.29
N VAL A 56 -8.14 -14.87 -15.00
CA VAL A 56 -7.41 -13.60 -15.20
C VAL A 56 -6.25 -13.52 -14.20
N ARG A 57 -5.15 -12.91 -14.61
CA ARG A 57 -4.03 -12.53 -13.73
C ARG A 57 -3.65 -11.08 -14.04
N PHE A 58 -3.07 -10.39 -13.07
CA PHE A 58 -2.64 -9.00 -13.22
C PHE A 58 -1.16 -8.91 -12.89
N THR A 59 -0.36 -8.42 -13.82
CA THR A 59 1.05 -8.14 -13.66
C THR A 59 1.20 -6.65 -13.68
N ILE A 60 1.50 -6.07 -12.53
CA ILE A 60 1.59 -4.63 -12.38
C ILE A 60 3.04 -4.25 -12.64
N GLN A 61 3.25 -3.29 -13.54
CA GLN A 61 4.54 -2.70 -13.84
C GLN A 61 4.62 -1.25 -13.40
N ASP A 62 5.81 -0.81 -12.98
CA ASP A 62 6.12 0.60 -12.75
C ASP A 62 6.37 1.36 -14.07
N ALA A 63 6.69 2.65 -13.97
CA ALA A 63 7.06 3.51 -15.09
C ALA A 63 8.26 3.01 -15.91
N ASN A 64 9.15 2.22 -15.30
CA ASN A 64 10.34 1.66 -15.94
C ASN A 64 10.08 0.30 -16.60
N GLY A 65 8.83 -0.20 -16.58
CA GLY A 65 8.48 -1.52 -17.08
C GLY A 65 8.90 -2.67 -16.16
N ARG A 66 9.31 -2.38 -14.93
CA ARG A 66 9.67 -3.41 -13.95
C ARG A 66 8.39 -3.97 -13.33
N THR A 67 8.28 -5.29 -13.26
CA THR A 67 7.16 -5.94 -12.57
C THR A 67 7.30 -5.73 -11.07
N VAL A 68 6.28 -5.13 -10.46
CA VAL A 68 6.24 -4.80 -9.02
C VAL A 68 5.23 -5.64 -8.24
N ALA A 69 4.23 -6.22 -8.90
CA ALA A 69 3.24 -7.10 -8.26
C ALA A 69 2.66 -8.11 -9.27
N HIS A 70 2.22 -9.27 -8.78
CA HIS A 70 1.54 -10.28 -9.58
C HIS A 70 0.31 -10.83 -8.85
N LEU A 71 -0.88 -10.38 -9.28
CA LEU A 71 -2.14 -10.71 -8.64
C LEU A 71 -2.88 -11.85 -9.35
N LYS A 72 -3.03 -12.95 -8.61
CA LYS A 72 -4.04 -14.00 -8.85
C LYS A 72 -5.33 -13.71 -8.06
N ARG A 73 -6.37 -14.51 -8.29
CA ARG A 73 -7.63 -14.44 -7.50
C ARG A 73 -7.33 -14.48 -6.00
N GLY A 74 -7.87 -13.51 -5.25
CA GLY A 74 -7.73 -13.44 -3.79
C GLY A 74 -6.32 -13.11 -3.29
N SER A 75 -5.42 -12.66 -4.15
CA SER A 75 -4.05 -12.28 -3.75
C SER A 75 -3.91 -10.79 -3.51
N VAL A 76 -2.85 -10.46 -2.80
CA VAL A 76 -2.44 -9.11 -2.43
C VAL A 76 -0.92 -9.05 -2.43
N ASP A 77 -0.38 -7.96 -2.93
CA ASP A 77 1.04 -7.64 -2.91
C ASP A 77 1.21 -6.21 -2.39
N ALA A 78 2.19 -6.02 -1.52
CA ALA A 78 2.54 -4.70 -0.99
C ALA A 78 3.81 -4.19 -1.66
N VAL A 79 3.71 -3.03 -2.30
CA VAL A 79 4.77 -2.42 -3.10
C VAL A 79 5.23 -1.13 -2.40
N PRO A 80 6.42 -1.11 -1.79
CA PRO A 80 7.02 0.13 -1.28
C PRO A 80 7.38 1.06 -2.45
N VAL A 81 6.99 2.32 -2.33
CA VAL A 81 7.17 3.32 -3.39
C VAL A 81 7.70 4.63 -2.81
N PRO A 82 8.44 5.44 -3.59
CA PRO A 82 8.78 6.79 -3.15
C PRO A 82 7.51 7.62 -2.93
N ALA A 83 7.58 8.59 -2.02
CA ALA A 83 6.49 9.55 -1.86
C ALA A 83 6.31 10.41 -3.13
N GLY A 84 5.07 10.76 -3.44
CA GLY A 84 4.65 11.50 -4.63
C GLY A 84 3.95 10.64 -5.68
N PRO A 85 3.86 11.13 -6.93
CA PRO A 85 3.16 10.44 -8.01
C PRO A 85 3.94 9.21 -8.49
N ASN A 86 3.29 8.05 -8.44
CA ASN A 86 3.82 6.77 -8.91
C ASN A 86 2.93 6.22 -10.03
N PHE A 87 3.50 5.99 -11.21
CA PHE A 87 2.79 5.42 -12.35
C PHE A 87 2.82 3.90 -12.33
N PHE A 88 1.68 3.29 -12.60
CA PHE A 88 1.52 1.85 -12.72
C PHE A 88 0.70 1.49 -13.96
N LYS A 89 0.99 0.33 -14.54
CA LYS A 89 0.21 -0.24 -15.65
C LYS A 89 0.09 -1.75 -15.53
N VAL A 90 -0.90 -2.32 -16.20
CA VAL A 90 -1.06 -3.76 -16.39
C VAL A 90 -0.95 -4.07 -17.89
N PRO A 91 0.23 -4.47 -18.39
CA PRO A 91 0.47 -4.61 -19.83
C PRO A 91 -0.44 -5.61 -20.54
N GLU A 92 -0.83 -6.69 -19.86
CA GLU A 92 -1.75 -7.69 -20.40
C GLU A 92 -3.21 -7.23 -20.46
N ALA A 93 -3.49 -6.03 -19.97
CA ALA A 93 -4.82 -5.47 -19.86
C ALA A 93 -4.95 -4.22 -20.73
N ASN A 94 -5.87 -4.26 -21.69
CA ASN A 94 -6.09 -3.14 -22.59
C ASN A 94 -6.36 -1.84 -21.81
N ASN A 95 -5.43 -0.89 -21.91
CA ASN A 95 -5.48 0.47 -21.36
C ASN A 95 -5.68 0.53 -19.83
N THR A 96 -5.07 -0.38 -19.08
CA THR A 96 -5.06 -0.30 -17.61
C THR A 96 -3.77 0.34 -17.13
N GLU A 97 -3.85 1.62 -16.83
CA GLU A 97 -2.76 2.40 -16.28
C GLU A 97 -3.29 3.52 -15.39
N GLY A 98 -2.44 4.03 -14.51
CA GLY A 98 -2.81 5.13 -13.63
C GLY A 98 -1.63 5.62 -12.81
N THR A 99 -1.73 6.88 -12.39
CA THR A 99 -0.79 7.49 -11.44
C THR A 99 -1.46 7.55 -10.08
N ILE A 100 -0.78 7.03 -9.06
CA ILE A 100 -1.22 7.03 -7.67
C ILE A 100 -0.28 7.96 -6.90
N ASP A 101 -0.85 8.99 -6.27
CA ASP A 101 -0.09 9.90 -5.41
C ASP A 101 -0.02 9.35 -3.99
N VAL A 102 1.19 9.12 -3.49
CA VAL A 102 1.43 8.43 -2.20
C VAL A 102 2.19 9.35 -1.27
N LYS A 103 1.66 9.61 -0.08
CA LYS A 103 2.37 10.39 0.94
C LYS A 103 3.39 9.54 1.68
N ALA A 104 4.45 10.17 2.19
CA ALA A 104 5.42 9.50 3.05
C ALA A 104 4.72 8.93 4.30
N GLY A 105 5.01 7.68 4.66
CA GLY A 105 4.36 7.00 5.77
C GLY A 105 2.95 6.48 5.46
N GLN A 106 2.42 6.71 4.25
CA GLN A 106 1.06 6.30 3.89
C GLN A 106 1.03 4.86 3.37
N THR A 107 -0.06 4.16 3.69
CA THR A 107 -0.44 2.90 3.06
C THR A 107 -1.74 3.11 2.29
N LEU A 108 -1.73 2.85 1.00
CA LEU A 108 -2.92 2.90 0.13
C LEU A 108 -3.32 1.50 -0.30
N TYR A 109 -4.62 1.25 -0.42
CA TYR A 109 -5.16 -0.03 -0.87
C TYR A 109 -5.81 0.15 -2.24
N ILE A 110 -5.28 -0.56 -3.23
CA ILE A 110 -5.72 -0.46 -4.62
C ILE A 110 -6.32 -1.79 -5.03
N ARG A 111 -7.62 -1.76 -5.29
CA ARG A 111 -8.36 -2.89 -5.83
C ARG A 111 -8.11 -2.97 -7.33
N CYS A 112 -7.60 -4.11 -7.76
CA CYS A 112 -7.53 -4.51 -9.16
C CYS A 112 -8.72 -5.41 -9.49
N TYR A 113 -9.60 -4.98 -10.39
CA TYR A 113 -10.78 -5.76 -10.78
C TYR A 113 -11.05 -5.65 -12.28
N LEU A 114 -11.83 -6.60 -12.79
CA LEU A 114 -12.33 -6.58 -14.17
C LEU A 114 -13.71 -5.93 -14.18
N ASN A 115 -13.87 -4.84 -14.92
CA ASN A 115 -15.14 -4.15 -15.01
C ASN A 115 -16.02 -4.80 -16.09
N ALA A 116 -16.89 -5.71 -15.68
CA ALA A 116 -17.82 -6.42 -16.56
C ALA A 116 -18.84 -5.49 -17.24
N ALA A 117 -19.18 -4.35 -16.62
CA ALA A 117 -20.17 -3.41 -17.16
C ALA A 117 -19.69 -2.69 -18.43
N THR A 118 -18.38 -2.64 -18.67
CA THR A 118 -17.81 -2.00 -19.87
C THR A 118 -17.71 -2.93 -21.09
N PHE A 119 -18.12 -4.21 -20.98
CA PHE A 119 -18.04 -5.26 -22.03
C PHE A 119 -16.66 -5.45 -22.71
N ALA A 120 -15.65 -4.67 -22.33
CA ALA A 120 -14.32 -4.66 -22.91
C ALA A 120 -13.27 -5.38 -22.03
N GLY A 121 -13.71 -6.05 -20.95
CA GLY A 121 -12.80 -6.75 -20.04
C GLY A 121 -11.72 -5.84 -19.43
N LYS A 122 -12.01 -4.53 -19.32
CA LYS A 122 -11.03 -3.54 -18.85
C LYS A 122 -10.68 -3.84 -17.39
N LEU A 123 -9.38 -3.95 -17.13
CA LEU A 123 -8.88 -3.99 -15.77
C LEU A 123 -8.85 -2.55 -15.24
N GLN A 124 -9.18 -2.37 -13.97
CA GLN A 124 -9.26 -1.05 -13.34
C GLN A 124 -8.55 -1.06 -11.99
N PHE A 125 -7.99 0.10 -11.64
CA PHE A 125 -7.50 0.44 -10.32
C PHE A 125 -8.54 1.28 -9.61
N GLU A 126 -8.89 0.89 -8.39
CA GLU A 126 -9.78 1.66 -7.52
C GLU A 126 -9.15 1.74 -6.14
N GLU A 127 -8.93 2.95 -5.68
CA GLU A 127 -8.55 3.18 -4.29
C GLU A 127 -9.72 2.84 -3.39
N VAL A 128 -9.46 2.02 -2.38
CA VAL A 128 -10.46 1.63 -1.39
C VAL A 128 -9.94 1.87 0.02
N SER A 129 -10.85 1.95 1.00
CA SER A 129 -10.46 1.93 2.40
C SER A 129 -9.85 0.59 2.81
N GLU A 130 -8.98 0.60 3.81
CA GLU A 130 -8.43 -0.62 4.42
C GLU A 130 -9.54 -1.58 4.87
N GLU A 131 -10.59 -1.05 5.49
CA GLU A 131 -11.73 -1.84 5.96
C GLU A 131 -12.41 -2.61 4.83
N ARG A 132 -12.58 -1.96 3.68
CA ARG A 132 -13.16 -2.59 2.50
C ARG A 132 -12.21 -3.62 1.90
N ALA A 133 -10.92 -3.30 1.78
CA ALA A 133 -9.92 -4.24 1.31
C ALA A 133 -9.90 -5.52 2.17
N ARG A 134 -9.95 -5.37 3.50
CA ARG A 134 -10.06 -6.49 4.45
C ARG A 134 -11.32 -7.33 4.22
N LYS A 135 -12.46 -6.70 3.99
CA LYS A 135 -13.74 -7.39 3.72
C LYS A 135 -13.76 -8.11 2.36
N GLU A 136 -12.97 -7.67 1.39
CA GLU A 136 -12.93 -8.28 0.04
C GLU A 136 -11.85 -9.36 -0.10
N LEU A 137 -10.79 -9.25 0.69
CA LEU A 137 -9.72 -10.25 0.79
C LEU A 137 -10.06 -11.42 1.72
N LYS A 138 -11.16 -11.31 2.49
CA LYS A 138 -11.79 -12.38 3.28
C LYS A 138 -11.21 -13.76 3.03
N PHE A 139 -10.33 -14.17 3.94
CA PHE A 139 -10.56 -15.43 4.60
C PHE A 139 -11.87 -15.33 5.38
#